data_AF-C0GJF7-F1
#
_entry.id   AF-C0GJF7-F1
#
_cell.length_a   1.000
_cell.length_b   1.000
_cell.length_c   1.000
_cell.angle_alpha   90.00
_cell.angle_beta   90.00
_cell.angle_gamma   90.00
#
_symmetry.space_group_name_H-M   'P 1'
#
loop_
_entity.id
_entity.type
_entity.pdbx_description
1 polymer ?
#
loop_
_entity_poly.entity_id
_entity_poly.type
_entity_poly.pdbx_seq_one_letter_code
_entity_poly.pdbx_strand_id
1 'polypeptide(L)'
;MPYLLFFVGLALALTAAFKLTQKKNEPFDDALRAEVDRPLNRELVALFELQESVESALSELDEKNQVYHHLVTRMEKQREAVEFRLQQLDRLISRAEAILNNPVSRPETPTGRVRHQEVYRLKDEGSDVADIAAQLGIGRGEVELILGLRR
;
A
#
# COMPACT_ATOMS: atom_id res chain seq x y z
N MET A 1 76.78 25.81 -73.84
CA MET A 1 76.14 24.74 -73.06
C MET A 1 75.10 25.28 -72.03
N PRO A 2 74.07 26.08 -72.42
CA PRO A 2 73.06 26.59 -71.47
C PRO A 2 71.85 25.67 -71.26
N TYR A 3 71.57 24.73 -72.18
CA TYR A 3 70.36 23.90 -72.14
C TYR A 3 70.40 22.77 -71.11
N LEU A 4 71.59 22.34 -70.67
CA LEU A 4 71.74 21.27 -69.67
C LEU A 4 71.21 21.68 -68.28
N LEU A 5 71.42 22.94 -67.88
CA LEU A 5 70.90 23.46 -66.60
C LEU A 5 69.37 23.52 -66.59
N PHE A 6 68.74 23.81 -67.72
CA PHE A 6 67.28 23.85 -67.83
C PHE A 6 66.66 22.45 -67.69
N PHE A 7 67.25 21.43 -68.32
CA PHE A 7 66.78 20.05 -68.18
C PHE A 7 66.95 19.49 -66.78
N VAL A 8 68.07 19.82 -66.10
CA VAL A 8 68.28 19.41 -64.71
C VAL A 8 67.27 20.09 -63.77
N GLY A 9 67.00 21.38 -63.96
CA GLY A 9 65.97 22.11 -63.20
C GLY A 9 64.57 21.54 -63.41
N LEU A 10 64.22 21.20 -64.66
CA LEU A 10 62.93 20.59 -64.99
C LEU A 10 62.76 19.19 -64.38
N ALA A 11 63.81 18.37 -64.39
CA ALA A 11 63.80 17.05 -63.76
C ALA A 11 63.65 17.15 -62.23
N LEU A 12 64.28 18.15 -61.61
CA LEU A 12 64.17 18.40 -60.17
C LEU A 12 62.76 18.89 -59.78
N ALA A 13 62.15 19.74 -60.62
CA ALA A 13 60.77 20.18 -60.42
C ALA A 13 59.76 19.04 -60.60
N LEU A 14 59.95 18.19 -61.61
CA LEU A 14 59.11 17.00 -61.85
C LEU A 14 59.22 15.98 -60.72
N THR A 15 60.42 15.69 -60.23
CA THR A 15 60.61 14.77 -59.11
C THR A 15 60.03 15.31 -57.81
N ALA A 16 60.15 16.61 -57.55
CA ALA A 16 59.51 17.26 -56.41
C ALA A 16 57.97 17.22 -56.49
N ALA A 17 57.41 17.51 -57.67
CA ALA A 17 55.97 17.43 -57.91
C ALA A 17 55.43 16.00 -57.73
N PHE A 18 56.15 15.01 -58.29
CA PHE A 18 55.78 13.59 -58.17
C PHE A 18 55.84 13.09 -56.73
N LYS A 19 56.85 13.51 -55.95
CA LYS A 19 56.94 13.19 -54.52
C LYS A 19 55.80 13.82 -53.71
N LEU A 20 55.33 15.00 -54.10
CA LEU A 20 54.23 15.70 -53.41
C LEU A 20 52.89 15.01 -53.66
N THR A 21 52.64 14.52 -54.89
CA THR A 21 51.43 13.76 -55.22
C THR A 21 51.44 12.35 -54.63
N GLN A 22 52.60 11.68 -54.52
CA GLN A 22 52.69 10.36 -53.89
C GLN A 22 52.49 10.39 -52.37
N LYS A 23 52.93 11.45 -51.70
CA LYS A 23 52.85 11.55 -50.23
C LYS A 23 51.44 11.84 -49.71
N LYS A 24 50.49 12.14 -50.59
CA LYS A 24 49.14 12.55 -50.22
C LYS A 24 48.22 11.39 -49.81
N ASN A 25 48.61 10.12 -50.01
CA ASN A 25 47.63 9.04 -49.98
C ASN A 25 47.59 8.07 -48.79
N GLU A 26 48.62 7.69 -48.01
CA GLU A 26 48.42 6.41 -47.24
C GLU A 26 48.89 6.22 -45.78
N PRO A 27 49.72 7.04 -45.11
CA PRO A 27 50.00 6.76 -43.68
C PRO A 27 49.49 7.80 -42.68
N PHE A 28 49.23 9.04 -43.09
CA PHE A 28 48.91 10.12 -42.16
C PHE A 28 47.40 10.28 -41.93
N ASP A 29 46.60 10.20 -42.99
CA ASP A 29 45.14 10.25 -42.89
C ASP A 29 44.58 9.02 -42.18
N ASP A 30 45.13 7.83 -42.42
CA ASP A 30 44.74 6.60 -41.71
C ASP A 30 45.17 6.62 -40.24
N ALA A 31 46.34 7.16 -39.91
CA ALA A 31 46.78 7.32 -38.53
C ALA A 31 45.92 8.35 -37.77
N LEU A 32 45.57 9.46 -38.40
CA LEU A 32 44.68 10.47 -37.81
C LEU A 32 43.26 9.94 -37.63
N ARG A 33 42.71 9.21 -38.60
CA ARG A 33 41.40 8.57 -38.47
C ARG A 33 41.40 7.52 -37.35
N ALA A 34 42.42 6.67 -37.28
CA ALA A 34 42.52 5.68 -36.20
C ALA A 34 42.67 6.32 -34.80
N GLU A 35 43.39 7.44 -34.69
CA GLU A 35 43.58 8.17 -33.43
C GLU A 35 42.35 8.99 -33.03
N VAL A 36 41.52 9.43 -33.98
CA VAL A 36 40.29 10.19 -33.76
C VAL A 36 39.07 9.27 -33.54
N ASP A 37 38.98 8.15 -34.25
CA ASP A 37 37.88 7.18 -34.12
C ASP A 37 37.95 6.38 -32.81
N ARG A 38 39.15 6.16 -32.26
CA ARG A 38 39.32 5.48 -30.96
C ARG A 38 38.70 6.21 -29.76
N PRO A 39 38.98 7.51 -29.53
CA PRO A 39 38.37 8.26 -28.44
C PRO A 39 36.88 8.50 -28.68
N LEU A 40 36.46 8.78 -29.92
CA LEU A 40 35.04 8.97 -30.23
C LEU A 40 34.21 7.72 -29.93
N ASN A 41 34.70 6.54 -30.32
CA ASN A 41 34.01 5.29 -30.02
C ASN A 41 33.98 5.00 -28.51
N ARG A 42 35.04 5.34 -27.76
CA ARG A 42 35.04 5.19 -26.29
C ARG A 42 34.03 6.11 -25.61
N GLU A 43 33.94 7.38 -26.03
CA GLU A 43 32.96 8.32 -25.49
C GLU A 43 31.53 7.91 -25.87
N LEU A 44 31.29 7.47 -27.10
CA LEU A 44 29.99 6.96 -27.51
C LEU A 44 29.56 5.73 -26.71
N VAL A 45 30.49 4.80 -26.45
CA VAL A 45 30.23 3.63 -25.60
C VAL A 45 29.95 4.06 -24.15
N ALA A 46 30.73 4.97 -23.58
CA ALA A 46 30.50 5.48 -22.23
C ALA A 46 29.17 6.24 -22.10
N LEU A 47 28.76 6.99 -23.13
CA LEU A 47 27.46 7.66 -23.17
C LEU A 47 26.31 6.66 -23.29
N PHE A 48 26.50 5.57 -24.03
CA PHE A 48 25.51 4.51 -24.15
C PHE A 48 25.34 3.74 -22.83
N GLU A 49 26.44 3.38 -22.18
CA GLU A 49 26.42 2.77 -20.84
C GLU A 49 25.78 3.70 -19.80
N LEU A 50 26.07 5.01 -19.87
CA LEU A 50 25.44 6.00 -19.02
C LEU A 50 23.93 6.09 -19.30
N GLN A 51 23.52 6.12 -20.56
CA GLN A 51 22.12 6.14 -20.95
C GLN A 51 21.37 4.90 -20.45
N GLU A 52 21.95 3.71 -20.62
CA GLU A 52 21.39 2.45 -20.12
C GLU A 52 21.28 2.46 -18.59
N SER A 53 22.29 2.98 -17.88
CA SER A 53 22.25 3.10 -16.42
C SER A 53 21.17 4.08 -15.94
N VAL A 54 20.97 5.18 -16.66
CA VAL A 54 19.93 6.18 -16.37
C VAL A 54 18.55 5.61 -16.64
N GLU A 55 18.37 4.88 -17.75
CA GLU A 55 17.11 4.22 -18.07
C GLU A 55 16.77 3.14 -17.05
N SER A 56 17.75 2.35 -16.63
CA SER A 56 17.60 1.37 -15.54
C SER A 56 17.23 2.04 -14.22
N ALA A 57 17.91 3.13 -13.84
CA ALA A 57 17.62 3.87 -12.62
C ALA A 57 16.23 4.53 -12.65
N LEU A 58 15.81 5.05 -13.80
CA LEU A 58 14.45 5.59 -14.00
C LEU A 58 13.39 4.50 -13.88
N SER A 59 13.63 3.32 -14.46
CA SER A 59 12.72 2.19 -14.33
C SER A 59 12.61 1.71 -12.88
N GLU A 60 13.72 1.63 -12.15
CA GLU A 60 13.72 1.25 -10.73
C GLU A 60 12.99 2.30 -9.89
N LEU A 61 13.15 3.59 -10.22
CA LEU A 61 12.46 4.68 -9.55
C LEU A 61 10.95 4.65 -9.81
N ASP A 62 10.53 4.33 -11.03
CA ASP A 62 9.12 4.17 -11.38
C ASP A 62 8.50 2.98 -10.65
N GLU A 63 9.18 1.84 -10.61
CA GLU A 63 8.73 0.67 -9.85
C GLU A 63 8.59 0.99 -8.36
N LYS A 64 9.58 1.68 -7.77
CA LYS A 64 9.51 2.15 -6.38
C LYS A 64 8.35 3.11 -6.15
N ASN A 65 8.10 4.06 -7.06
CA ASN A 65 6.95 4.97 -6.96
C ASN A 65 5.62 4.22 -7.03
N GLN A 66 5.48 3.24 -7.91
CA GLN A 66 4.28 2.40 -7.99
C GLN A 66 4.05 1.64 -6.68
N VAL A 67 5.12 1.08 -6.10
CA VAL A 67 5.05 0.41 -4.79
C VAL A 67 4.62 1.37 -3.68
N TYR A 68 5.19 2.58 -3.63
CA TYR A 68 4.79 3.60 -2.66
C TYR A 68 3.33 4.00 -2.80
N HIS A 69 2.86 4.24 -4.03
CA HIS A 69 1.45 4.55 -4.28
C HIS A 69 0.54 3.44 -3.77
N HIS A 70 0.86 2.19 -4.10
CA HIS A 70 0.09 1.05 -3.63
C HIS A 70 0.12 0.91 -2.09
N LEU A 71 1.25 1.21 -1.44
CA LEU A 71 1.36 1.21 0.02
C LEU A 71 0.51 2.31 0.66
N VAL A 72 0.53 3.52 0.10
CA VAL A 72 -0.31 4.64 0.54
C VAL A 72 -1.79 4.28 0.42
N THR A 73 -2.23 3.75 -0.72
CA THR A 73 -3.61 3.31 -0.91
C THR A 73 -4.02 2.23 0.09
N ARG A 74 -3.12 1.29 0.44
CA ARG A 74 -3.40 0.30 1.48
C ARG A 74 -3.57 0.94 2.85
N MET A 75 -2.70 1.89 3.21
CA MET A 75 -2.76 2.61 4.48
C MET A 75 -4.04 3.44 4.60
N GLU A 76 -4.45 4.11 3.52
CA GLU A 76 -5.72 4.86 3.48
C GLU A 76 -6.92 3.94 3.70
N LYS A 77 -6.98 2.79 3.02
CA LYS A 77 -8.04 1.79 3.24
C LYS A 77 -8.07 1.25 4.68
N GLN A 78 -6.90 1.01 5.26
CA GLN A 78 -6.81 0.58 6.66
C GLN A 78 -7.31 1.66 7.61
N ARG A 79 -6.93 2.91 7.37
CA ARG A 79 -7.39 4.06 8.16
C ARG A 79 -8.91 4.20 8.09
N GLU A 80 -9.50 4.14 6.90
CA GLU A 80 -10.95 4.21 6.70
C GLU A 80 -11.68 3.08 7.44
N ALA A 81 -11.16 1.85 7.37
CA ALA A 81 -11.72 0.71 8.09
C ALA A 81 -11.66 0.89 9.63
N VAL A 82 -10.58 1.49 10.15
CA VAL A 82 -10.44 1.81 11.57
C VAL A 82 -11.41 2.91 11.97
N GLU A 83 -11.51 3.99 11.20
CA GLU A 83 -12.44 5.09 11.44
C GLU A 83 -13.89 4.59 11.45
N PHE A 84 -14.26 3.71 10.52
CA PHE A 84 -15.58 3.08 10.51
C PHE A 84 -15.86 2.26 11.77
N ARG A 85 -14.89 1.45 12.23
CA ARG A 85 -15.02 0.68 13.48
C ARG A 85 -15.15 1.58 14.70
N LEU A 86 -14.38 2.67 14.76
CA LEU A 86 -14.49 3.66 15.83
C LEU A 86 -15.88 4.29 15.87
N GLN A 87 -16.43 4.70 14.72
CA GLN A 87 -17.81 5.21 14.63
C GLN A 87 -18.85 4.19 15.09
N GLN A 88 -18.65 2.89 14.78
CA GLN A 88 -19.54 1.84 15.26
C GLN A 88 -19.47 1.69 16.79
N LEU A 89 -18.27 1.70 17.36
CA LEU A 89 -18.09 1.64 18.81
C LEU A 89 -18.72 2.84 19.49
N ASP A 90 -18.54 4.05 18.94
CA ASP A 90 -19.13 5.28 19.48
C ASP A 90 -20.66 5.19 19.52
N ARG A 91 -21.29 4.69 18.44
CA ARG A 91 -22.75 4.46 18.41
C ARG A 91 -23.21 3.44 19.45
N LEU A 92 -22.42 2.40 19.71
CA LEU A 92 -22.75 1.41 20.74
C LEU A 92 -22.64 1.99 22.14
N ILE A 93 -21.59 2.79 22.40
CA ILE A 93 -21.40 3.50 23.66
C ILE A 93 -22.56 4.48 23.88
N SER A 94 -22.90 5.32 22.89
CA SER A 94 -24.03 6.25 23.01
C SER A 94 -25.37 5.53 23.26
N ARG A 95 -25.59 4.35 22.64
CA ARG A 95 -26.79 3.54 22.92
C ARG A 95 -26.78 2.98 24.35
N ALA A 96 -25.63 2.49 24.82
CA ALA A 96 -25.50 1.99 26.18
C ALA A 96 -25.72 3.11 27.21
N GLU A 97 -25.16 4.29 26.97
CA GLU A 97 -25.39 5.48 27.79
C GLU A 97 -26.85 5.91 27.78
N ALA A 98 -27.53 5.86 26.63
CA ALA A 98 -28.97 6.16 26.55
C ALA A 98 -29.81 5.16 27.37
N ILE A 99 -29.43 3.87 27.39
CA ILE A 99 -30.10 2.85 28.21
C ILE A 99 -29.83 3.05 29.70
N LEU A 100 -28.62 3.46 30.08
CA LEU A 100 -28.26 3.73 31.47
C LEU A 100 -28.93 5.01 32.00
N ASN A 101 -29.02 6.05 31.18
CA ASN A 101 -29.58 7.35 31.56
C ASN A 101 -31.11 7.41 31.45
N ASN A 102 -31.71 6.54 30.63
CA ASN A 102 -33.14 6.24 30.66
C ASN A 102 -33.32 4.76 31.05
N PRO A 103 -33.25 4.42 32.35
CA PRO A 103 -33.80 3.16 32.77
C PRO A 103 -35.27 3.20 32.38
N VAL A 104 -35.64 2.47 31.33
CA VAL A 104 -37.04 2.17 31.06
C VAL A 104 -37.50 1.49 32.34
N SER A 105 -38.17 2.25 33.21
CA SER A 105 -38.87 1.73 34.37
C SER A 105 -39.71 0.60 33.82
N ARG A 106 -39.26 -0.63 34.09
CA ARG A 106 -39.98 -1.84 33.74
C ARG A 106 -41.39 -1.58 34.25
N PRO A 107 -42.42 -1.52 33.38
CA PRO A 107 -43.76 -1.38 33.89
C PRO A 107 -43.97 -2.62 34.73
N GLU A 108 -43.94 -2.46 36.05
CA GLU A 108 -44.43 -3.46 36.97
C GLU A 108 -45.89 -3.60 36.63
N THR A 109 -46.17 -4.52 35.71
CA THR A 109 -47.53 -4.80 35.29
C THR A 109 -48.27 -5.21 36.56
N PRO A 110 -49.42 -4.60 36.88
CA PRO A 110 -50.14 -4.88 38.12
C PRO A 110 -50.49 -6.37 38.26
N THR A 111 -50.52 -7.11 37.15
CA THR A 111 -50.68 -8.56 37.10
C THR A 111 -49.53 -9.37 37.73
N GLY A 112 -48.29 -8.87 37.68
CA GLY A 112 -47.13 -9.54 38.27
C GLY A 112 -47.17 -9.56 39.80
N ARG A 113 -47.54 -8.42 40.43
CA ARG A 113 -47.67 -8.32 41.89
C ARG A 113 -48.78 -9.22 42.43
N VAL A 114 -49.90 -9.34 41.71
CA VAL A 114 -51.02 -10.23 42.08
C VAL A 114 -50.60 -11.69 42.01
N ARG A 115 -49.84 -12.09 40.98
CA ARG A 115 -49.31 -13.46 40.86
C ARG A 115 -48.31 -13.81 41.97
N HIS A 116 -47.45 -12.87 42.36
CA HIS A 116 -46.49 -13.11 43.45
C HIS A 116 -47.19 -13.32 44.79
N GLN A 117 -48.24 -12.53 45.07
CA GLN A 117 -49.05 -12.69 46.28
C GLN A 117 -49.72 -14.06 46.35
N GLU A 118 -50.25 -14.55 45.22
CA GLU A 118 -50.90 -15.86 45.16
C GLU A 118 -49.89 -17.01 45.40
N VAL A 119 -48.68 -16.90 44.84
CA VAL A 119 -47.58 -17.84 45.12
C VAL A 119 -47.21 -17.85 46.59
N TYR A 120 -47.10 -16.68 47.24
CA TYR A 120 -46.81 -16.59 48.67
C TYR A 120 -47.94 -17.16 49.52
N ARG A 121 -49.20 -16.89 49.18
CA ARG A 121 -50.36 -17.41 49.91
C ARG A 121 -50.41 -18.94 49.87
N LEU A 122 -50.27 -19.53 48.68
CA LEU A 122 -50.27 -21.00 48.54
C LEU A 122 -49.09 -21.65 49.26
N LYS A 123 -47.93 -20.96 49.32
CA LYS A 123 -46.79 -21.45 50.09
C LYS A 123 -47.02 -21.38 51.61
N ASP A 124 -47.66 -20.32 52.09
CA ASP A 124 -48.03 -20.15 53.50
C ASP A 124 -49.13 -21.14 53.92
N GLU A 125 -49.99 -21.55 52.99
CA GLU A 125 -50.97 -22.65 53.15
C GLU A 125 -50.32 -24.05 53.15
N GLY A 126 -49.00 -24.15 52.93
CA GLY A 126 -48.24 -25.39 53.00
C GLY A 126 -48.09 -26.17 51.69
N SER A 127 -48.53 -25.61 50.56
CA SER A 127 -48.40 -26.26 49.25
C SER A 127 -46.94 -26.39 48.81
N ASP A 128 -46.62 -27.47 48.10
CA ASP A 128 -45.30 -27.67 47.53
C ASP A 128 -45.12 -26.89 46.22
N VAL A 129 -43.88 -26.59 45.85
CA VAL A 129 -43.51 -25.81 44.64
C VAL A 129 -44.09 -26.44 43.38
N ALA A 130 -44.16 -27.77 43.34
CA ALA A 130 -44.76 -28.53 42.25
C ALA A 130 -46.25 -28.24 42.06
N ASP A 131 -46.99 -28.22 43.18
CA ASP A 131 -48.43 -28.06 43.19
C ASP A 131 -48.82 -26.62 42.89
N ILE A 132 -48.06 -25.66 43.43
CA ILE A 132 -48.20 -24.23 43.13
C ILE A 132 -47.98 -23.97 41.64
N ALA A 133 -46.93 -24.55 41.06
CA ALA A 133 -46.61 -24.45 39.63
C ALA A 133 -47.76 -25.00 38.75
N ALA A 134 -48.29 -26.18 39.12
CA ALA A 134 -49.40 -26.80 38.41
C ALA A 134 -50.71 -25.99 38.55
N GLN A 135 -51.00 -25.47 39.73
CA GLN A 135 -52.23 -24.73 40.04
C GLN A 135 -52.26 -23.34 39.38
N LEU A 136 -51.11 -22.67 39.30
CA LEU A 136 -51.01 -21.34 38.69
C LEU A 136 -50.57 -21.38 37.22
N GLY A 137 -50.27 -22.57 36.68
CA GLY A 137 -49.82 -22.75 35.29
C GLY A 137 -48.49 -22.05 34.98
N ILE A 138 -47.61 -21.95 35.98
CA ILE A 138 -46.29 -21.30 35.88
C ILE A 138 -45.17 -22.31 36.08
N GLY A 139 -43.98 -22.02 35.59
CA GLY A 139 -42.84 -22.94 35.70
C GLY A 139 -42.37 -23.08 37.15
N ARG A 140 -41.94 -24.28 37.56
CA ARG A 140 -41.35 -24.52 38.90
C ARG A 140 -40.21 -23.53 39.23
N GLY A 141 -39.34 -23.25 38.27
CA GLY A 141 -38.26 -22.27 38.44
C GLY A 141 -38.75 -20.83 38.62
N GLU A 142 -39.92 -20.48 38.06
CA GLU A 142 -40.54 -19.17 38.28
C GLU A 142 -41.13 -19.06 39.69
N VAL A 143 -41.73 -20.15 40.21
CA VAL A 143 -42.20 -20.23 41.60
C VAL A 143 -41.03 -20.08 42.58
N GLU A 144 -39.93 -20.82 42.37
CA GLU A 144 -38.74 -20.73 43.23
C GLU A 144 -38.12 -19.33 43.20
N LEU A 145 -38.06 -18.70 42.03
CA LEU A 145 -37.59 -17.33 41.87
C LEU A 145 -38.46 -16.35 42.66
N ILE A 146 -39.79 -16.46 42.54
CA ILE A 146 -40.74 -15.60 43.27
C ILE A 146 -40.57 -15.80 44.78
N LEU A 147 -40.52 -17.05 45.27
CA LEU A 147 -40.31 -17.35 46.69
C LEU A 147 -38.96 -16.79 47.21
N GLY A 148 -37.92 -16.80 46.38
CA GLY A 148 -36.60 -16.25 46.72
C GLY A 148 -36.57 -14.72 46.85
N LEU A 149 -37.53 -14.02 46.24
CA LEU A 149 -37.66 -12.55 46.31
C LEU A 149 -38.34 -12.04 47.58
N ARG A 150 -38.87 -12.93 48.45
CA ARG A 150 -39.55 -12.56 49.72
C ARG A 150 -38.58 -12.20 50.86
N ARG A 151 -37.30 -11.97 50.58
CA ARG A 151 -36.30 -11.60 51.60
C ARG A 151 -36.40 -10.15 52.03
#